data_AF-A0A3C1BC51-F1
#
_entry.id   AF-A0A3C1BC51-F1
#
_cell.length_a   1.000
_cell.length_b   1.000
_cell.length_c   1.000
_cell.angle_alpha   90.00
_cell.angle_beta   90.00
_cell.angle_gamma   90.00
#
_symmetry.space_group_name_H-M   'P 1'
#
loop_
_entity.id
_entity.type
_entity.pdbx_description
1 polymer ?
#
loop_
_entity_poly.entity_id
_entity_poly.type
_entity_poly.pdbx_seq_one_letter_code
_entity_poly.pdbx_strand_id
1 'polypeptide(L)'
;MKHFSKVLSALFLLPLFSLAQNNYQPGVVVNLKGDTTHGFINYSEWENNPGSIYFKDGTAGNPVKFTTNDVKYFGVAVGHLAEYVRYSGPVSADVTDINKILIGRDTSFIQDTVFLKVLQKGKNMIIFSYTDNLKTRYFIGENLLEQPVELTYRIYYNSIEKSSGDRTSYDNTFKSQLYDAAARSNMMNDALKNDIKTAEYREEDLLNISSIINGISAKDVLTNNPSKPRPINKVLIILGGMALLFELINEFVQVTSR
;
A
#
# COMPACT_ATOMS: atom_id res chain seq x y z
N MET A 1 25.56 -2.37 50.82
CA MET A 1 24.20 -1.89 50.50
C MET A 1 24.14 -0.53 49.78
N LYS A 2 24.95 0.48 50.15
CA LYS A 2 24.91 1.83 49.52
C LYS A 2 25.27 1.87 48.02
N HIS A 3 26.08 0.92 47.53
CA HIS A 3 26.44 0.82 46.10
C HIS A 3 25.38 0.11 45.26
N PHE A 4 24.59 -0.79 45.85
CA PHE A 4 23.54 -1.55 45.17
C PHE A 4 22.38 -0.64 44.72
N SER A 5 22.00 0.32 45.57
CA SER A 5 20.98 1.34 45.24
C SER A 5 21.39 2.26 44.08
N LYS A 6 22.68 2.55 43.94
CA LYS A 6 23.21 3.36 42.82
C LYS A 6 23.20 2.59 41.49
N VAL A 7 23.54 1.30 41.52
CA VAL A 7 23.47 0.42 40.35
C VAL A 7 22.02 0.19 39.92
N LEU A 8 21.10 0.00 40.88
CA LEU A 8 19.67 -0.16 40.61
C LEU A 8 19.03 1.11 40.02
N SER A 9 19.45 2.30 40.46
CA SER A 9 19.01 3.56 39.86
C SER A 9 19.54 3.77 38.44
N ALA A 10 20.76 3.32 38.14
CA ALA A 10 21.33 3.39 36.79
C ALA A 10 20.60 2.47 35.79
N LEU A 11 20.12 1.31 36.26
CA LEU A 11 19.37 0.35 35.43
C LEU A 11 17.98 0.89 35.02
N PHE A 12 17.38 1.77 35.83
CA PHE A 12 16.09 2.41 35.53
C PHE A 12 16.17 3.56 34.53
N LEU A 13 17.37 4.08 34.22
CA LEU A 13 17.58 5.19 33.28
C LEU A 13 17.90 4.72 31.84
N LEU A 14 18.24 3.45 31.65
CA LEU A 14 18.52 2.86 30.33
C LEU A 14 17.37 2.94 29.30
N PRO A 15 16.07 2.80 29.66
CA PRO A 15 15.00 2.85 28.65
C PRO A 15 14.75 4.25 28.06
N LEU A 16 15.29 5.32 28.66
CA LEU A 16 15.14 6.69 28.14
C LEU A 16 15.89 6.94 26.83
N PHE A 17 16.87 6.08 26.49
CA PHE A 17 17.61 6.16 25.23
C PHE A 17 16.97 5.36 24.07
N SER A 18 15.81 4.74 24.30
CA SER A 18 15.17 3.84 23.32
C SER A 18 14.12 4.50 22.42
N LEU A 19 13.92 5.82 22.51
CA LEU A 19 12.84 6.53 21.79
C LEU A 19 13.35 7.46 20.70
N ALA A 20 14.03 6.87 19.71
CA ALA A 20 14.08 7.40 18.36
C ALA A 20 14.10 6.20 17.42
N GLN A 21 12.96 5.51 17.28
CA GLN A 21 12.82 4.52 16.22
C GLN A 21 13.02 5.26 14.89
N ASN A 22 14.13 4.96 14.23
CA ASN A 22 14.47 5.54 12.96
C ASN A 22 13.52 4.94 11.92
N ASN A 23 12.51 5.70 11.50
CA ASN A 23 11.55 5.29 10.46
C ASN A 23 12.17 5.14 9.06
N TYR A 24 13.47 5.39 8.94
CA TYR A 24 14.22 5.24 7.71
C TYR A 24 14.47 3.77 7.40
N GLN A 25 13.84 3.29 6.33
CA GLN A 25 13.96 1.94 5.81
C GLN A 25 14.78 1.95 4.52
N PRO A 26 15.67 0.97 4.30
CA PRO A 26 16.31 0.75 3.00
C PRO A 26 15.28 0.79 1.87
N GLY A 27 15.61 1.53 0.82
CA GLY A 27 14.71 1.76 -0.31
C GLY A 27 15.44 2.26 -1.54
N VAL A 28 14.66 2.50 -2.58
CA VAL A 28 15.12 2.95 -3.88
C VAL A 28 14.22 4.08 -4.38
N VAL A 29 14.82 5.05 -5.05
CA VAL A 29 14.14 6.13 -5.74
C VAL A 29 14.61 6.16 -7.18
N VAL A 30 13.68 6.26 -8.12
CA VAL A 30 13.94 6.48 -9.54
C VAL A 30 13.47 7.88 -9.89
N ASN A 31 14.39 8.73 -10.34
CA ASN A 31 14.08 10.11 -10.70
C ASN A 31 13.30 10.20 -12.03
N LEU A 32 12.89 11.41 -12.42
CA LEU A 32 12.17 11.61 -13.69
C LEU A 32 12.99 11.27 -14.96
N LYS A 33 14.33 11.26 -14.88
CA LYS A 33 15.23 10.88 -15.98
C LYS A 33 15.45 9.37 -16.07
N GLY A 34 15.02 8.60 -15.06
CA GLY A 34 15.22 7.16 -14.97
C GLY A 34 16.45 6.74 -14.15
N ASP A 35 17.21 7.69 -13.59
CA ASP A 35 18.35 7.35 -12.74
C ASP A 35 17.86 6.77 -11.42
N THR A 36 18.50 5.68 -11.00
CA THR A 36 18.14 4.92 -9.79
C THR A 36 19.12 5.22 -8.68
N THR A 37 18.60 5.65 -7.52
CA THR A 37 19.38 5.93 -6.31
C THR A 37 18.91 5.03 -5.18
N HIS A 38 19.84 4.28 -4.60
CA HIS A 38 19.62 3.48 -3.40
C HIS A 38 19.92 4.29 -2.15
N GLY A 39 19.14 4.07 -1.09
CA GLY A 39 19.33 4.77 0.17
C GLY A 39 18.25 4.39 1.17
N PHE A 40 17.80 5.37 1.95
CA PHE A 40 16.83 5.16 3.02
C PHE A 40 15.65 6.11 2.89
N ILE A 41 14.44 5.56 2.89
CA ILE A 41 13.18 6.31 2.84
C ILE A 41 12.59 6.35 4.24
N ASN A 42 12.21 7.55 4.69
CA ASN A 42 11.43 7.70 5.92
C ASN A 42 10.00 7.18 5.68
N TYR A 43 9.74 5.95 6.13
CA TYR A 43 8.48 5.25 5.93
C TYR A 43 7.65 5.27 7.21
N SER A 44 6.36 5.60 7.13
CA SER A 44 5.50 5.74 8.31
C SER A 44 4.10 5.13 8.13
N GLU A 45 3.97 4.06 7.34
CA GLU A 45 2.68 3.39 7.05
C GLU A 45 1.54 4.39 6.78
N TRP A 46 1.69 5.23 5.74
CA TRP A 46 0.77 6.33 5.49
C TRP A 46 -0.68 5.86 5.24
N GLU A 47 -1.65 6.51 5.89
CA GLU A 47 -3.08 6.29 5.63
C GLU A 47 -3.49 6.81 4.25
N ASN A 48 -3.05 8.03 3.92
CA ASN A 48 -3.16 8.62 2.60
C ASN A 48 -1.88 8.38 1.80
N ASN A 49 -2.01 8.30 0.48
CA ASN A 49 -0.82 8.25 -0.36
C ASN A 49 0.02 9.51 -0.14
N PRO A 50 1.36 9.37 0.08
CA PRO A 50 2.19 10.51 0.39
C PRO A 50 2.27 11.46 -0.81
N GLY A 51 2.18 12.78 -0.58
CA GLY A 51 2.53 13.78 -1.61
C GLY A 51 4.04 14.03 -1.73
N SER A 52 4.80 13.56 -0.76
CA SER A 52 6.27 13.68 -0.71
C SER A 52 6.88 12.65 0.23
N ILE A 53 8.13 12.31 0.00
CA ILE A 53 8.93 11.43 0.87
C ILE A 53 10.21 12.13 1.32
N TYR A 54 10.77 11.70 2.45
CA TYR A 54 12.13 12.09 2.85
C TYR A 54 13.08 10.93 2.57
N PHE A 55 14.21 11.23 1.93
CA PHE A 55 15.20 10.26 1.48
C PHE A 55 16.59 10.64 2.00
N LYS A 56 17.41 9.64 2.32
CA LYS A 56 18.84 9.79 2.63
C LYS A 56 19.66 8.86 1.74
N ASP A 57 20.77 9.37 1.20
CA ASP A 57 21.74 8.59 0.43
C ASP A 57 22.61 7.66 1.30
N GLY A 58 22.65 7.88 2.61
CA GLY A 58 23.35 7.03 3.58
C GLY A 58 22.80 7.21 5.00
N THR A 59 23.28 6.39 5.94
CA THR A 59 22.84 6.42 7.35
C THR A 59 23.15 7.74 8.06
N ALA A 60 24.24 8.41 7.66
CA ALA A 60 24.65 9.73 8.15
C ALA A 60 24.23 10.89 7.24
N GLY A 61 23.51 10.60 6.14
CA GLY A 61 23.08 11.62 5.17
C GLY A 61 22.02 12.56 5.73
N ASN A 62 22.04 13.81 5.29
CA ASN A 62 20.96 14.75 5.55
C ASN A 62 19.73 14.38 4.72
N PRO A 63 18.52 14.44 5.30
CA PRO A 63 17.31 14.08 4.58
C PRO A 63 16.97 15.10 3.49
N VAL A 64 16.71 14.61 2.29
CA VAL A 64 16.23 15.38 1.14
C VAL A 64 14.75 15.06 0.94
N LYS A 65 13.94 16.10 0.72
CA LYS A 65 12.52 15.93 0.41
C LYS A 65 12.35 15.73 -1.10
N PHE A 66 11.69 14.65 -1.48
CA PHE A 66 11.28 14.39 -2.86
C PHE A 66 9.76 14.47 -3.00
N THR A 67 9.31 15.02 -4.11
CA THR A 67 7.90 15.19 -4.48
C THR A 67 7.62 14.47 -5.79
N THR A 68 6.37 14.52 -6.25
CA THR A 68 5.96 14.03 -7.57
C THR A 68 6.62 14.77 -8.73
N ASN A 69 7.28 15.91 -8.49
CA ASN A 69 8.08 16.63 -9.48
C ASN A 69 9.52 16.10 -9.60
N ASP A 70 9.97 15.26 -8.67
CA ASP A 70 11.35 14.78 -8.60
C ASP A 70 11.46 13.30 -8.95
N VAL A 71 10.43 12.53 -8.60
CA VAL A 71 10.47 11.06 -8.54
C VAL A 71 9.42 10.44 -9.43
N LYS A 72 9.84 9.49 -10.26
CA LYS A 72 8.98 8.66 -11.10
C LYS A 72 8.49 7.41 -10.35
N TYR A 73 9.34 6.84 -9.50
CA TYR A 73 9.03 5.64 -8.73
C TYR A 73 9.84 5.60 -7.44
N PHE A 74 9.28 5.05 -6.37
CA PHE A 74 10.06 4.69 -5.19
C PHE A 74 9.53 3.41 -4.54
N GLY A 75 10.42 2.69 -3.88
CA GLY A 75 10.09 1.44 -3.19
C GLY A 75 10.84 1.30 -1.88
N VAL A 76 10.17 0.80 -0.86
CA VAL A 76 10.75 0.44 0.44
C VAL A 76 11.14 -1.03 0.39
N ALA A 77 12.44 -1.31 0.38
CA ALA A 77 13.00 -2.60 0.01
C ALA A 77 12.88 -3.66 1.10
N VAL A 78 12.89 -3.28 2.38
CA VAL A 78 12.75 -4.24 3.49
C VAL A 78 11.41 -4.95 3.35
N GLY A 79 11.45 -6.26 3.09
CA GLY A 79 10.25 -7.11 2.97
C GLY A 79 9.25 -6.66 1.89
N HIS A 80 9.66 -5.90 0.88
CA HIS A 80 8.78 -5.31 -0.14
C HIS A 80 7.59 -4.51 0.44
N LEU A 81 7.82 -3.80 1.56
CA LEU A 81 6.76 -3.14 2.36
C LEU A 81 5.81 -2.26 1.56
N ALA A 82 6.32 -1.46 0.63
CA ALA A 82 5.50 -0.60 -0.21
C ALA A 82 6.25 -0.12 -1.45
N GLU A 83 5.53 0.02 -2.55
CA GLU A 83 6.01 0.61 -3.79
C GLU A 83 5.03 1.64 -4.29
N TYR A 84 5.55 2.70 -4.91
CA TYR A 84 4.77 3.80 -5.44
C TYR A 84 5.29 4.25 -6.80
N VAL A 85 4.35 4.58 -7.68
CA VAL A 85 4.63 5.10 -9.03
C VAL A 85 3.97 6.46 -9.21
N ARG A 86 4.66 7.37 -9.90
CA ARG A 86 4.11 8.67 -10.27
C ARG A 86 3.02 8.50 -11.31
N TYR A 87 1.85 9.06 -11.03
CA TYR A 87 0.75 9.23 -11.96
C TYR A 87 0.54 10.71 -12.22
N SER A 88 0.17 11.07 -13.45
CA SER A 88 -0.21 12.42 -13.82
C SER A 88 -1.41 12.29 -14.76
N GLY A 89 -2.58 12.74 -14.33
CA GLY A 89 -3.82 12.51 -15.08
C GLY A 89 -5.07 12.83 -14.27
N PRO A 90 -6.26 12.48 -14.79
CA PRO A 90 -7.51 12.71 -14.10
C PRO A 90 -7.61 11.85 -12.84
N VAL A 91 -8.07 12.46 -11.75
CA VAL A 91 -8.43 11.81 -10.49
C VAL A 91 -9.86 12.21 -10.18
N SER A 92 -10.76 11.25 -9.99
CA SER A 92 -12.17 11.56 -9.78
C SER A 92 -12.39 12.34 -8.48
N ALA A 93 -13.36 13.26 -8.49
CA ALA A 93 -13.65 14.15 -7.37
C ALA A 93 -15.02 13.89 -6.73
N ASP A 94 -15.69 12.81 -7.12
CA ASP A 94 -16.94 12.36 -6.50
C ASP A 94 -16.71 11.76 -5.11
N VAL A 95 -17.71 11.89 -4.24
CA VAL A 95 -17.69 11.38 -2.87
C VAL A 95 -18.29 9.97 -2.81
N THR A 96 -17.65 9.06 -2.08
CA THR A 96 -18.17 7.70 -1.82
C THR A 96 -18.59 7.46 -0.36
N ASP A 97 -18.40 8.45 0.53
CA ASP A 97 -18.96 8.42 1.88
C ASP A 97 -20.47 8.62 1.80
N ILE A 98 -21.25 7.57 2.14
CA ILE A 98 -22.72 7.52 2.06
C ILE A 98 -23.37 8.71 2.81
N ASN A 99 -22.72 9.22 3.86
CA ASN A 99 -23.26 10.35 4.63
C ASN A 99 -23.06 11.70 3.93
N LYS A 100 -22.23 11.75 2.88
CA LYS A 100 -21.82 12.96 2.17
C LYS A 100 -22.14 12.92 0.67
N ILE A 101 -22.76 11.84 0.16
CA ILE A 101 -23.13 11.75 -1.26
C ILE A 101 -24.14 12.82 -1.67
N LEU A 102 -24.08 13.18 -2.95
CA LEU A 102 -24.88 14.23 -3.56
C LEU A 102 -26.05 13.65 -4.38
N ILE A 103 -27.00 14.52 -4.71
CA ILE A 103 -28.05 14.20 -5.69
C ILE A 103 -27.43 14.22 -7.09
N GLY A 104 -27.74 13.20 -7.87
CA GLY A 104 -27.25 13.06 -9.23
C GLY A 104 -25.83 12.52 -9.31
N ARG A 105 -25.49 12.01 -10.49
CA ARG A 105 -24.17 11.44 -10.76
C ARG A 105 -23.13 12.56 -10.87
N ASP A 106 -22.15 12.55 -9.97
CA ASP A 106 -20.97 13.40 -10.08
C ASP A 106 -19.90 12.74 -10.96
N THR A 107 -19.57 13.37 -12.09
CA THR A 107 -18.53 12.91 -13.03
C THR A 107 -17.32 13.84 -13.04
N SER A 108 -17.20 14.73 -12.05
CA SER A 108 -16.10 15.66 -11.95
C SER A 108 -14.78 14.95 -11.66
N PHE A 109 -13.69 15.54 -12.13
CA PHE A 109 -12.33 15.08 -11.91
C PHE A 109 -11.39 16.27 -11.84
N ILE A 110 -10.24 16.06 -11.19
CA ILE A 110 -9.15 17.02 -11.10
C ILE A 110 -7.96 16.45 -11.89
N GLN A 111 -7.27 17.29 -12.65
CA GLN A 111 -5.98 16.92 -13.22
C GLN A 111 -4.91 17.08 -12.14
N ASP A 112 -4.30 15.98 -11.72
CA ASP A 112 -3.33 15.99 -10.63
C ASP A 112 -2.12 15.09 -10.93
N THR A 113 -1.03 15.30 -10.20
CA THR A 113 0.15 14.45 -10.22
C THR A 113 0.43 13.90 -8.83
N VAL A 114 0.20 12.59 -8.68
CA VAL A 114 0.19 11.89 -7.39
C VAL A 114 1.09 10.65 -7.42
N PHE A 115 1.35 10.07 -6.24
CA PHE A 115 1.97 8.75 -6.13
C PHE A 115 0.90 7.68 -5.93
N LEU A 116 0.72 6.80 -6.90
CA LEU A 116 -0.12 5.61 -6.76
C LEU A 116 0.66 4.51 -6.04
N LYS A 117 0.05 3.88 -5.04
CA LYS A 117 0.61 2.72 -4.37
C LYS A 117 0.40 1.50 -5.27
N VAL A 118 1.45 0.74 -5.52
CA VAL A 118 1.36 -0.52 -6.25
C VAL A 118 0.84 -1.59 -5.29
N LEU A 119 -0.33 -2.17 -5.60
CA LEU A 119 -0.96 -3.19 -4.77
C LEU A 119 -0.67 -4.62 -5.24
N GLN A 120 -0.59 -4.82 -6.55
CA GLN A 120 -0.18 -6.10 -7.14
C GLN A 120 0.39 -5.86 -8.53
N LYS A 121 1.54 -6.48 -8.81
CA LYS A 121 2.12 -6.55 -10.15
C LYS A 121 1.95 -7.96 -10.70
N GLY A 122 1.49 -8.07 -11.94
CA GLY A 122 1.49 -9.32 -12.66
C GLY A 122 1.67 -9.13 -14.15
N LYS A 123 1.68 -10.25 -14.87
CA LYS A 123 2.01 -10.28 -16.31
C LYS A 123 0.99 -9.52 -17.17
N ASN A 124 -0.28 -9.58 -16.79
CA ASN A 124 -1.39 -9.12 -17.62
C ASN A 124 -1.99 -7.80 -17.12
N MET A 125 -1.81 -7.51 -15.82
CA MET A 125 -2.37 -6.33 -15.19
C MET A 125 -1.61 -5.97 -13.91
N ILE A 126 -1.54 -4.68 -13.61
CA ILE A 126 -1.09 -4.12 -12.34
C ILE A 126 -2.28 -3.41 -11.69
N ILE A 127 -2.51 -3.67 -10.40
CA ILE A 127 -3.48 -2.92 -9.58
C ILE A 127 -2.73 -1.89 -8.75
N PHE A 128 -3.25 -0.68 -8.72
CA PHE A 128 -2.77 0.40 -7.88
C PHE A 128 -3.89 0.97 -7.01
N SER A 129 -3.52 1.68 -5.95
CA SER A 129 -4.45 2.50 -5.16
C SER A 129 -3.95 3.92 -4.93
N TYR A 130 -4.92 4.81 -4.77
CA TYR A 130 -4.73 6.19 -4.35
C TYR A 130 -5.78 6.57 -3.33
N THR A 131 -5.34 6.82 -2.10
CA THR A 131 -6.16 7.34 -1.01
C THR A 131 -5.76 8.77 -0.71
N ASP A 132 -6.76 9.65 -0.73
CA ASP A 132 -6.68 11.02 -0.26
C ASP A 132 -7.77 11.27 0.80
N ASN A 133 -7.95 12.52 1.21
CA ASN A 133 -8.98 12.89 2.19
C ASN A 133 -10.42 12.71 1.68
N LEU A 134 -10.60 12.47 0.39
CA LEU A 134 -11.92 12.32 -0.22
C LEU A 134 -12.34 10.85 -0.24
N LYS A 135 -11.50 9.98 -0.83
CA LYS A 135 -11.76 8.54 -0.94
C LYS A 135 -10.52 7.74 -1.37
N THR A 136 -10.64 6.43 -1.28
CA THR A 136 -9.74 5.49 -1.97
C THR A 136 -10.24 5.23 -3.39
N ARG A 137 -9.33 5.31 -4.35
CA ARG A 137 -9.53 4.98 -5.76
C ARG A 137 -8.58 3.86 -6.14
N TYR A 138 -9.03 2.97 -7.00
CA TYR A 138 -8.18 1.92 -7.57
C TYR A 138 -7.91 2.19 -9.04
N PHE A 139 -6.75 1.80 -9.52
CA PHE A 139 -6.35 1.96 -10.92
C PHE A 139 -5.85 0.63 -11.46
N ILE A 140 -6.02 0.43 -12.76
CA ILE A 140 -5.45 -0.69 -13.51
C ILE A 140 -4.50 -0.18 -14.59
N GLY A 141 -3.40 -0.90 -14.81
CA GLY A 141 -2.50 -0.65 -15.93
C GLY A 141 -1.93 -1.96 -16.47
N GLU A 142 -1.48 -1.98 -17.72
CA GLU A 142 -0.87 -3.18 -18.32
C GLU A 142 0.58 -3.35 -17.85
N ASN A 143 1.27 -2.23 -17.61
CA ASN A 143 2.64 -2.18 -17.14
C ASN A 143 2.91 -0.84 -16.43
N LEU A 144 4.12 -0.65 -15.89
CA LEU A 144 4.52 0.58 -15.19
C LEU A 144 4.87 1.77 -16.10
N LEU A 145 4.88 1.58 -17.43
CA LEU A 145 5.22 2.61 -18.42
C LEU A 145 3.97 3.28 -18.99
N GLU A 146 2.87 2.54 -19.07
CA GLU A 146 1.58 3.04 -19.52
C GLU A 146 0.84 3.77 -18.40
N GLN A 147 -0.01 4.72 -18.80
CA GLN A 147 -0.81 5.48 -17.86
C GLN A 147 -1.93 4.60 -17.28
N PRO A 148 -1.96 4.38 -15.95
CA PRO A 148 -3.03 3.64 -15.32
C PRO A 148 -4.39 4.33 -15.51
N VAL A 149 -5.44 3.52 -15.60
CA VAL A 149 -6.83 3.96 -15.74
C VAL A 149 -7.56 3.74 -14.41
N GLU A 150 -8.27 4.76 -13.93
CA GLU A 150 -9.07 4.65 -12.72
C GLU A 150 -10.25 3.67 -12.91
N LEU A 151 -10.40 2.74 -11.97
CA LEU A 151 -11.58 1.89 -11.85
C LEU A 151 -12.74 2.72 -11.31
N THR A 152 -13.74 2.94 -12.14
CA THR A 152 -14.83 3.87 -11.87
C THR A 152 -15.86 3.25 -10.92
N TYR A 153 -16.00 3.86 -9.74
CA TYR A 153 -17.05 3.56 -8.78
C TYR A 153 -17.60 4.85 -8.16
N ARG A 154 -18.93 5.01 -8.22
CA ARG A 154 -19.61 6.22 -7.71
C ARG A 154 -20.86 5.84 -6.95
N ILE A 155 -21.22 6.66 -5.96
CA ILE A 155 -22.43 6.52 -5.16
C ILE A 155 -23.18 7.86 -5.19
N TYR A 156 -24.48 7.84 -5.46
CA TYR A 156 -25.29 9.06 -5.54
C TYR A 156 -26.77 8.80 -5.24
N TYR A 157 -27.50 9.85 -4.89
CA TYR A 157 -28.96 9.80 -4.78
C TYR A 157 -29.61 9.99 -6.16
N ASN A 158 -30.55 9.11 -6.51
CA ASN A 158 -31.33 9.15 -7.75
C ASN A 158 -32.75 9.71 -7.53
N SER A 159 -32.91 10.57 -6.52
CA SER A 159 -34.14 11.30 -6.22
C SER A 159 -33.95 12.80 -6.48
N ILE A 160 -35.05 13.52 -6.65
CA ILE A 160 -35.05 14.97 -6.84
C ILE A 160 -34.94 15.71 -5.48
N GLU A 161 -35.23 15.04 -4.36
CA GLU A 161 -35.21 15.60 -3.01
C GLU A 161 -34.62 14.61 -2.00
N LYS A 162 -33.78 15.07 -1.05
CA LYS A 162 -33.14 14.25 -0.01
C LYS A 162 -34.09 13.67 1.06
N SER A 163 -35.40 13.95 0.97
CA SER A 163 -36.33 13.83 2.10
C SER A 163 -37.47 12.84 1.89
N SER A 164 -37.37 11.90 0.95
CA SER A 164 -38.38 10.85 0.78
C SER A 164 -37.80 9.58 0.17
N GLY A 165 -37.36 8.64 1.02
CA GLY A 165 -37.06 7.27 0.59
C GLY A 165 -35.99 7.15 -0.50
N ASP A 166 -34.94 7.99 -0.42
CA ASP A 166 -33.90 8.10 -1.44
C ASP A 166 -33.31 6.76 -1.84
N ARG A 167 -33.46 6.41 -3.12
CA ARG A 167 -32.80 5.24 -3.70
C ARG A 167 -31.33 5.59 -3.97
N THR A 168 -30.45 5.16 -3.08
CA THR A 168 -29.00 5.15 -3.33
C THR A 168 -28.72 4.35 -4.59
N SER A 169 -28.00 4.96 -5.52
CA SER A 169 -27.57 4.36 -6.77
C SER A 169 -26.07 4.19 -6.79
N TYR A 170 -25.62 3.08 -7.39
CA TYR A 170 -24.22 2.69 -7.47
C TYR A 170 -23.82 2.57 -8.94
N ASP A 171 -22.84 3.38 -9.35
CA ASP A 171 -22.19 3.24 -10.65
C ASP A 171 -21.04 2.25 -10.50
N ASN A 172 -21.26 1.00 -10.93
CA ASN A 172 -20.29 -0.10 -10.83
C ASN A 172 -19.49 -0.31 -12.13
N THR A 173 -19.18 0.77 -12.86
CA THR A 173 -18.45 0.72 -14.14
C THR A 173 -17.13 -0.07 -14.04
N PHE A 174 -16.47 -0.08 -12.88
CA PHE A 174 -15.27 -0.89 -12.63
C PHE A 174 -15.44 -2.37 -13.00
N LYS A 175 -16.64 -2.96 -12.84
CA LYS A 175 -16.88 -4.36 -13.21
C LYS A 175 -16.71 -4.60 -14.70
N SER A 176 -17.19 -3.66 -15.53
CA SER A 176 -17.02 -3.73 -16.98
C SER A 176 -15.54 -3.53 -17.36
N GLN A 177 -14.85 -2.61 -16.70
CA GLN A 177 -13.41 -2.39 -16.91
C GLN A 177 -12.56 -3.64 -16.58
N LEU A 178 -12.91 -4.36 -15.49
CA LEU A 178 -12.26 -5.62 -15.14
C LEU A 178 -12.62 -6.74 -16.13
N TYR A 179 -13.86 -6.79 -16.58
CA TYR A 179 -14.30 -7.74 -17.61
C TYR A 179 -13.49 -7.55 -18.90
N ASP A 180 -13.34 -6.31 -19.35
CA ASP A 180 -12.57 -5.96 -20.55
C ASP A 180 -11.07 -6.28 -20.37
N ALA A 181 -10.50 -6.04 -19.20
CA ALA A 181 -9.11 -6.41 -18.90
C ALA A 181 -8.90 -7.94 -18.95
N ALA A 182 -9.80 -8.72 -18.37
CA ALA A 182 -9.77 -10.18 -18.40
C ALA A 182 -9.96 -10.74 -19.82
N ALA A 183 -10.86 -10.15 -20.61
CA ALA A 183 -11.10 -10.52 -22.00
C ALA A 183 -9.86 -10.24 -22.89
N ARG A 184 -9.27 -9.05 -22.78
CA ARG A 184 -8.04 -8.69 -23.53
C ARG A 184 -6.86 -9.59 -23.19
N SER A 185 -6.79 -10.07 -21.96
CA SER A 185 -5.73 -10.97 -21.49
C SER A 185 -5.97 -12.44 -21.86
N ASN A 186 -7.09 -12.78 -22.52
CA ASN A 186 -7.53 -14.16 -22.78
C ASN A 186 -7.66 -15.02 -21.52
N MET A 187 -7.99 -14.40 -20.38
CA MET A 187 -8.13 -15.07 -19.08
C MET A 187 -9.59 -15.28 -18.67
N MET A 188 -10.53 -14.80 -19.50
CA MET A 188 -11.96 -14.89 -19.22
C MET A 188 -12.46 -16.34 -19.21
N ASN A 189 -13.15 -16.71 -18.14
CA ASN A 189 -13.89 -17.96 -18.00
C ASN A 189 -15.15 -17.73 -17.14
N ASP A 190 -16.04 -18.72 -17.04
CA ASP A 190 -17.32 -18.58 -16.33
C ASP A 190 -17.16 -18.26 -14.84
N ALA A 191 -16.13 -18.81 -14.19
CA ALA A 191 -15.85 -18.52 -12.78
C ALA A 191 -15.42 -17.06 -12.59
N LEU A 192 -14.44 -16.58 -13.37
CA LEU A 192 -13.96 -15.20 -13.32
C LEU A 192 -15.08 -14.20 -13.67
N LYS A 193 -15.95 -14.53 -14.62
CA LYS A 193 -17.13 -13.72 -14.94
C LYS A 193 -18.06 -13.57 -13.74
N ASN A 194 -18.27 -14.65 -12.99
CA ASN A 194 -19.08 -14.63 -11.78
C ASN A 194 -18.40 -13.79 -10.68
N ASP A 195 -17.09 -13.98 -10.47
CA ASP A 195 -16.31 -13.23 -9.49
C ASP A 195 -16.39 -11.72 -9.75
N ILE A 196 -16.19 -11.29 -11.01
CA ILE A 196 -16.33 -9.88 -11.42
C ILE A 196 -17.76 -9.36 -11.20
N LYS A 197 -18.77 -10.19 -11.48
CA LYS A 197 -20.19 -9.81 -11.31
C LYS A 197 -20.51 -9.55 -9.83
N THR A 198 -20.00 -10.38 -8.93
CA THR A 198 -20.28 -10.28 -7.48
C THR A 198 -19.33 -9.35 -6.73
N ALA A 199 -18.21 -8.94 -7.33
CA ALA A 199 -17.22 -8.08 -6.72
C ALA A 199 -17.80 -6.80 -6.10
N GLU A 200 -17.31 -6.46 -4.92
CA GLU A 200 -17.42 -5.15 -4.31
C GLU A 200 -16.24 -4.26 -4.70
N TYR A 201 -16.39 -2.94 -4.59
CA TYR A 201 -15.30 -2.00 -4.83
C TYR A 201 -14.37 -1.92 -3.60
N ARG A 202 -13.65 -3.01 -3.33
CA ARG A 202 -12.72 -3.15 -2.22
C ARG A 202 -11.42 -3.80 -2.67
N GLU A 203 -10.33 -3.44 -2.00
CA GLU A 203 -8.99 -3.95 -2.30
C GLU A 203 -8.94 -5.48 -2.45
N GLU A 204 -9.54 -6.21 -1.51
CA GLU A 204 -9.53 -7.67 -1.48
C GLU A 204 -10.12 -8.29 -2.77
N ASP A 205 -11.33 -7.90 -3.16
CA ASP A 205 -12.00 -8.41 -4.35
C ASP A 205 -11.23 -8.06 -5.63
N LEU A 206 -10.73 -6.83 -5.71
CA LEU A 206 -9.93 -6.37 -6.86
C LEU A 206 -8.60 -7.13 -6.95
N LEU A 207 -7.94 -7.38 -5.83
CA LEU A 207 -6.72 -8.18 -5.77
C LEU A 207 -6.97 -9.64 -6.14
N ASN A 208 -8.06 -10.24 -5.67
CA ASN A 208 -8.43 -11.61 -6.03
C ASN A 208 -8.67 -11.75 -7.54
N ILE A 209 -9.46 -10.85 -8.12
CA ILE A 209 -9.72 -10.81 -9.57
C ILE A 209 -8.42 -10.59 -10.35
N SER A 210 -7.57 -9.66 -9.90
CA SER A 210 -6.29 -9.40 -10.55
C SER A 210 -5.34 -10.60 -10.49
N SER A 211 -5.36 -11.35 -9.39
CA SER A 211 -4.54 -12.56 -9.23
C SER A 211 -4.94 -13.61 -10.26
N ILE A 212 -6.25 -13.81 -10.46
CA ILE A 212 -6.78 -14.74 -11.48
C ILE A 212 -6.38 -14.26 -12.88
N ILE A 213 -6.57 -12.97 -13.19
CA ILE A 213 -6.17 -12.39 -14.48
C ILE A 213 -4.65 -12.53 -14.70
N ASN A 214 -3.85 -12.40 -13.65
CA ASN A 214 -2.40 -12.53 -13.75
C ASN A 214 -1.90 -13.98 -13.71
N GLY A 215 -2.78 -14.96 -13.50
CA GLY A 215 -2.39 -16.36 -13.31
C GLY A 215 -1.56 -16.60 -12.04
N ILE A 216 -1.69 -15.73 -11.04
CA ILE A 216 -1.00 -15.83 -9.75
C ILE A 216 -1.75 -16.85 -8.89
N SER A 217 -1.07 -17.91 -8.44
CA SER A 217 -1.69 -18.90 -7.56
C SER A 217 -1.95 -18.30 -6.17
N ALA A 218 -2.94 -18.83 -5.43
CA ALA A 218 -3.21 -18.39 -4.06
C ALA A 218 -1.98 -18.48 -3.13
N LYS A 219 -1.06 -19.41 -3.40
CA LYS A 219 0.21 -19.54 -2.68
C LYS A 219 1.18 -18.41 -3.00
N ASP A 220 1.16 -17.92 -4.24
CA ASP A 220 2.03 -16.85 -4.74
C ASP A 220 1.47 -15.44 -4.47
N VAL A 221 0.18 -15.33 -4.11
CA VAL A 221 -0.38 -14.07 -3.60
C VAL A 221 0.33 -13.63 -2.31
N LEU A 222 0.67 -14.59 -1.43
CA LEU A 222 1.38 -14.32 -0.17
C LEU A 222 2.86 -13.90 -0.37
N THR A 223 3.46 -14.20 -1.52
CA THR A 223 4.85 -13.86 -1.84
C THR A 223 4.96 -12.59 -2.68
N ASN A 224 3.99 -12.33 -3.57
CA ASN A 224 3.95 -11.12 -4.40
C ASN A 224 3.34 -9.91 -3.69
N ASN A 225 2.45 -10.15 -2.72
CA ASN A 225 1.89 -9.12 -1.84
C ASN A 225 2.32 -9.46 -0.41
N PRO A 226 3.45 -8.96 0.11
CA PRO A 226 3.83 -9.18 1.50
C PRO A 226 2.74 -8.59 2.40
N SER A 227 1.78 -9.43 2.80
CA SER A 227 0.86 -9.07 3.88
C SER A 227 1.71 -8.81 5.11
N LYS A 228 1.47 -7.68 5.77
CA LYS A 228 2.08 -7.29 7.04
C LYS A 228 2.23 -8.54 7.92
N PRO A 229 3.44 -8.86 8.43
CA PRO A 229 3.54 -9.92 9.43
C PRO A 229 2.57 -9.53 10.54
N ARG A 230 1.60 -10.42 10.84
CA ARG A 230 0.64 -10.18 11.92
C ARG A 230 1.45 -9.77 13.15
N PRO A 231 1.09 -8.69 13.86
CA PRO A 231 1.75 -8.41 15.12
C PRO A 231 1.61 -9.69 15.94
N ILE A 232 2.74 -10.30 16.26
CA ILE A 232 2.75 -11.45 17.16
C ILE A 232 2.10 -10.89 18.42
N ASN A 233 0.86 -11.28 18.70
CA ASN A 233 0.27 -11.07 20.00
C ASN A 233 1.25 -11.73 20.95
N LYS A 234 2.09 -10.93 21.59
CA LYS A 234 2.89 -11.35 22.73
C LYS A 234 1.87 -11.65 23.81
N VAL A 235 1.27 -12.85 23.75
CA VAL A 235 0.76 -13.52 24.93
C VAL A 235 1.99 -13.65 25.80
N LEU A 236 2.11 -12.70 26.71
CA LEU A 236 3.08 -12.70 27.76
C LEU A 236 2.73 -13.91 28.63
N ILE A 237 3.22 -15.08 28.26
CA ILE A 237 3.26 -16.24 29.15
C ILE A 237 4.33 -15.88 30.17
N ILE A 238 3.90 -15.18 31.22
CA ILE A 238 4.63 -15.06 32.48
C ILE A 238 4.57 -16.46 33.09
N LEU A 239 5.49 -17.33 32.67
CA LEU A 239 5.93 -18.45 33.46
C LEU A 239 7.41 -18.23 33.67
N GLY A 240 7.76 -17.97 34.93
CA GLY A 240 9.07 -18.18 35.55
C GLY A 240 10.30 -17.78 34.73
N GLY A 241 11.05 -16.80 35.22
CA GLY A 241 12.36 -16.46 34.69
C GLY A 241 13.23 -17.68 34.35
N MET A 242 14.00 -17.54 33.27
CA MET A 242 14.94 -18.51 32.69
C MET A 242 14.38 -19.57 31.72
N ALA A 243 14.07 -19.16 30.49
CA ALA A 243 14.46 -19.87 29.26
C ALA A 243 14.03 -19.04 28.05
N LEU A 244 14.67 -19.25 26.89
CA LEU A 244 14.46 -18.58 25.60
C LEU A 244 15.28 -17.31 25.38
N LEU A 245 16.59 -17.45 25.55
CA LEU A 245 17.60 -16.58 24.93
C LEU A 245 18.61 -17.42 24.11
N PHE A 246 18.17 -18.55 23.53
CA PHE A 246 19.09 -19.56 22.97
C PHE A 246 18.91 -19.94 21.48
N GLU A 247 18.14 -19.21 20.67
CA GLU A 247 17.98 -19.58 19.25
C GLU A 247 18.33 -18.50 18.22
N LEU A 248 18.95 -17.38 18.63
CA LEU A 248 19.33 -16.31 17.69
C LEU A 248 20.84 -16.10 17.51
N ILE A 249 21.68 -17.01 18.02
CA ILE A 249 23.15 -16.92 17.90
C ILE A 249 23.77 -17.97 16.97
N ASN A 250 23.03 -19.01 16.54
CA ASN A 250 23.63 -20.11 15.76
C ASN A 250 23.67 -19.92 14.24
N GLU A 251 23.11 -18.86 13.67
CA GLU A 251 23.23 -18.61 12.21
C GLU A 251 24.36 -17.64 11.84
N PHE A 252 25.02 -16.99 12.79
CA PHE A 252 26.10 -16.03 12.49
C PHE A 252 27.53 -16.60 12.55
N VAL A 253 27.71 -17.89 12.86
CA VAL A 253 29.04 -18.52 13.00
C VAL A 253 29.40 -19.48 11.85
N GLN A 254 28.48 -19.77 10.92
CA GLN A 254 28.75 -20.72 9.81
C GLN A 254 29.10 -20.07 8.46
N VAL A 255 29.27 -18.74 8.37
CA VAL A 255 29.63 -18.04 7.11
C VAL A 255 31.06 -17.46 7.12
N THR A 256 31.82 -17.61 8.22
CA THR A 256 33.24 -17.17 8.29
C THR A 256 34.25 -18.30 8.41
N SER A 257 33.88 -19.53 8.03
CA SER A 257 34.88 -20.58 7.77
C SER A 257 34.55 -21.38 6.51
N ARG A 258 34.98 -20.83 5.36
CA ARG A 258 35.50 -21.56 4.21
C ARG A 258 36.28 -20.62 3.32
#